data_AF-A0A4Q6AVA6-F1
#
_entry.id   AF-A0A4Q6AVA6-F1
#
_cell.length_a   1.000
_cell.length_b   1.000
_cell.length_c   1.000
_cell.angle_alpha   90.00
_cell.angle_beta   90.00
_cell.angle_gamma   90.00
#
_symmetry.space_group_name_H-M   'P 1'
#
loop_
_entity.id
_entity.type
_entity.pdbx_description
1 polymer ?
#
loop_
_entity_poly.entity_id
_entity_poly.type
_entity_poly.pdbx_seq_one_letter_code
_entity_poly.pdbx_strand_id
1 'polypeptide(L)' 'MKGNRSIWSGAISFGLVNIPVKLQSAVQEDTIDFDMLSKDDLAPIKYARIDSKTGEEVAYK' A
#
# COMPACT_ATOMS: atom_id res chain seq x y z
N MET A 1 11.50 -1.29 7.90
CA MET A 1 10.55 -1.76 8.94
C MET A 1 9.39 -0.79 9.04
N LYS A 2 8.26 -1.09 8.40
CA LYS A 2 7.06 -0.24 8.42
C LYS A 2 6.33 -0.55 9.73
N GLY A 3 6.43 0.32 10.74
CA GLY A 3 5.87 0.04 12.08
C GLY A 3 4.38 -0.33 12.04
N ASN A 4 3.96 -1.18 13.00
CA ASN A 4 2.61 -1.73 13.14
C ASN A 4 1.54 -0.63 13.11
N ARG A 5 0.93 -0.42 11.94
CA ARG A 5 -0.22 0.47 11.79
C ARG A 5 -1.45 -0.22 12.38
N SER A 6 -2.21 0.52 13.19
CA SER A 6 -3.50 0.02 13.68
C SER A 6 -4.42 -0.23 12.49
N ILE A 7 -5.04 -1.40 12.46
CA ILE A 7 -6.03 -1.77 11.44
C ILE A 7 -7.29 -0.90 11.63
N TRP A 8 -7.67 -0.70 12.89
CA TRP A 8 -8.88 0.01 13.25
C TRP A 8 -8.77 0.64 14.65
N SER A 9 -9.55 1.69 14.89
CA SER A 9 -9.69 2.34 16.21
C SER A 9 -11.17 2.52 16.53
N GLY A 10 -11.56 2.27 17.78
CA GLY A 10 -12.93 2.48 18.25
C GLY A 10 -13.05 2.37 19.76
N ALA A 11 -14.22 1.97 20.26
CA ALA A 11 -14.48 1.85 21.68
C ALA A 11 -15.32 0.60 22.00
N ILE A 12 -15.06 -0.01 23.14
CA ILE A 12 -15.88 -1.08 23.72
C ILE A 12 -16.62 -0.49 24.92
N SER A 13 -17.94 -0.65 24.93
CA SER A 13 -18.81 -0.11 25.97
C SER A 13 -19.60 -1.21 26.66
N PHE A 14 -19.66 -1.16 27.98
CA PHE A 14 -20.48 -2.07 28.79
C PHE A 14 -21.02 -1.32 30.02
N GLY A 15 -22.35 -1.30 30.16
CA GLY A 15 -23.01 -0.49 31.18
C GLY A 15 -22.69 1.01 31.01
N LEU A 16 -22.05 1.60 32.02
CA LEU A 16 -21.63 3.01 32.04
C LEU A 16 -20.12 3.19 31.73
N VAL A 17 -19.42 2.11 31.38
CA VAL A 17 -17.98 2.15 31.10
C VAL A 17 -17.77 2.19 29.58
N ASN A 18 -16.91 3.09 29.12
CA ASN A 18 -16.53 3.25 27.71
C ASN A 18 -15.00 3.29 27.60
N ILE A 19 -14.41 2.30 26.92
CA ILE A 19 -12.96 2.12 26.83
C ILE A 19 -12.53 2.28 25.37
N PRO A 20 -11.64 3.24 25.03
CA PRO A 20 -11.08 3.33 23.70
C PRO A 20 -10.09 2.20 23.44
N VAL A 21 -10.18 1.58 22.27
CA VAL A 21 -9.33 0.46 21.86
C VAL A 21 -8.75 0.67 20.46
N LYS A 22 -7.61 0.05 20.20
CA LYS A 22 -6.99 -0.03 18.87
C LYS A 22 -6.75 -1.48 18.51
N LEU A 23 -7.19 -1.87 17.31
CA LEU A 23 -6.91 -3.19 16.76
C LEU A 23 -5.57 -3.16 16.02
N GLN A 24 -4.66 -4.05 16.39
CA GLN A 24 -3.35 -4.22 15.77
C GLN A 24 -3.17 -5.66 15.31
N SER A 25 -2.42 -5.87 14.24
CA SER A 25 -2.05 -7.22 13.83
C SER A 25 -1.06 -7.82 14.82
N ALA A 26 -1.33 -9.04 15.28
CA ALA A 26 -0.41 -9.79 16.14
C ALA A 26 0.79 -10.34 15.37
N VAL A 27 0.62 -10.53 14.06
CA VAL A 27 1.66 -11.00 13.14
C VAL A 27 1.91 -9.92 12.10
N GLN A 28 3.18 -9.61 11.88
CA GLN A 28 3.60 -8.76 10.79
C GLN A 28 4.35 -9.62 9.78
N GLU A 29 3.87 -9.62 8.53
CA GLU A 29 4.59 -10.26 7.43
C GLU A 29 5.59 -9.26 6.86
N ASP A 30 6.87 -9.62 6.92
CA ASP A 30 7.95 -8.82 6.33
C ASP A 30 8.19 -9.32 4.90
N THR A 31 7.62 -8.63 3.93
CA THR A 31 7.89 -8.86 2.50
C THR A 31 8.98 -7.91 2.00
N ILE A 32 9.83 -8.42 1.11
CA ILE A 32 10.77 -7.57 0.37
C ILE A 32 10.00 -7.02 -0.84
N ASP A 33 9.81 -5.71 -0.85
CA ASP A 33 9.31 -5.00 -2.03
C ASP A 33 10.48 -4.77 -3.00
N PHE A 34 10.28 -5.08 -4.27
CA PHE A 34 11.25 -4.83 -5.33
C PHE A 34 10.76 -3.71 -6.24
N ASP A 35 11.62 -2.73 -6.50
CA ASP A 35 11.41 -1.75 -7.55
C ASP A 35 11.85 -2.32 -8.89
N MET A 36 11.05 -2.10 -9.94
CA MET A 36 11.46 -2.41 -11.30
C MET A 36 12.44 -1.34 -11.77
N LEU A 37 13.70 -1.71 -11.97
CA LEU A 37 14.75 -0.80 -12.41
C LEU A 37 15.23 -1.17 -13.81
N SER A 38 15.48 -0.14 -14.63
CA SER A 38 16.15 -0.28 -15.91
C SER A 38 17.55 -0.87 -15.71
N LYS A 39 17.93 -1.80 -16.58
CA LYS A 39 19.19 -2.55 -16.43
C LYS A 39 20.43 -1.66 -16.57
N ASP A 40 20.34 -0.63 -17.40
CA ASP A 40 21.51 0.15 -17.84
C ASP A 40 21.87 1.26 -16.84
N ASP A 41 20.86 1.86 -16.21
CA ASP A 41 20.99 3.07 -15.38
C ASP A 41 20.26 2.99 -14.03
N LEU A 42 19.63 1.86 -13.73
CA LEU A 42 18.84 1.64 -12.51
C LEU A 42 17.70 2.65 -12.32
N ALA A 43 17.23 3.29 -13.40
CA ALA A 43 16.09 4.20 -13.33
C ALA A 43 14.78 3.43 -13.09
N PRO A 44 13.82 3.96 -12.30
CA PRO A 44 12.53 3.31 -12.08
C PRO A 44 11.70 3.17 -13.36
N ILE A 45 11.26 1.95 -13.66
CA ILE A 45 10.37 1.66 -14.79
C ILE A 45 8.94 2.09 -14.44
N LYS A 46 8.28 2.78 -15.38
CA LYS A 46 6.87 3.19 -15.26
C LYS A 46 6.01 2.42 -16.25
N TYR A 47 4.75 2.18 -15.87
CA TYR A 47 3.75 1.60 -16.75
C TYR A 47 3.03 2.69 -17.55
N ALA A 48 2.98 2.54 -18.87
CA ALA A 48 2.18 3.38 -19.77
C ALA A 48 1.17 2.51 -20.54
N ARG A 49 0.00 3.07 -20.86
CA ARG A 49 -0.96 2.43 -21.77
C ARG A 49 -0.70 2.97 -23.16
N ILE A 50 -0.37 2.09 -24.10
CA ILE A 50 -0.03 2.46 -25.48
C ILE A 50 -1.12 1.95 -26.42
N ASP A 51 -1.62 2.81 -27.31
CA ASP A 51 -2.52 2.38 -28.38
C ASP A 51 -1.74 1.48 -29.36
N SER A 52 -2.21 0.26 -29.57
CA SER A 52 -1.53 -0.74 -30.42
C SER A 52 -1.38 -0.35 -31.90
N LYS A 53 -2.19 0.59 -32.40
CA LYS A 53 -2.18 1.03 -33.80
C LYS A 53 -1.33 2.28 -34.00
N THR A 54 -1.42 3.25 -33.09
CA THR A 54 -0.71 4.53 -33.24
C THR A 54 0.62 4.58 -32.50
N GLY A 55 0.81 3.74 -31.47
CA GLY A 55 1.99 3.78 -30.60
C GLY A 55 1.97 4.95 -29.61
N GLU A 56 0.88 5.71 -29.55
CA GLU A 56 0.74 6.87 -28.67
C GLU A 56 0.28 6.46 -27.27
N GLU A 57 0.71 7.23 -26.26
CA GLU A 57 0.32 7.02 -24.88
C GLU A 57 -1.13 7.50 -24.60
N VAL A 58 -1.89 6.66 -23.89
CA VAL A 58 -3.28 6.92 -23.50
C VAL A 58 -3.36 7.32 -22.03
N ALA A 59 -3.67 8.60 -21.78
CA ALA A 59 -3.78 9.18 -20.44
C ALA A 59 -4.81 8.46 -19.56
N TYR A 60 -4.43 8.16 -18.30
CA TYR A 60 -5.35 7.68 -17.27
C TYR A 60 -6.39 8.78 -16.99
N LYS A 61 -7.68 8.41 -17.00
CA LYS A 61 -8.77 9.32 -16.59
C LYS A 61 -8.93 9.29 -15.08
#